data_AF-A0AAI9ZHK4-F1
#
_entry.id   AF-A0AAI9ZHK4-F1
#
_cell.length_a   1.000
_cell.length_b   1.000
_cell.length_c   1.000
_cell.angle_alpha   90.00
_cell.angle_beta   90.00
_cell.angle_gamma   90.00
#
_symmetry.space_group_name_H-M   'P 1'
#
loop_
_entity.id
_entity.type
_entity.pdbx_description
1 polymer ?
#
loop_
_entity_poly.entity_id
_entity_poly.type
_entity_poly.pdbx_seq_one_letter_code
_entity_poly.pdbx_strand_id
1 'polypeptide(L)'
;MQFSKIALIGLAYTTGTLAASCRIYSWLNGEAVLDNCCWGKGQKACTNQNKSGTVRGTSAQYCAEQSASFCENVMLGGNPISKTCDADCCSTTTGWGFGCPK
;
A
#
# COMPACT_ATOMS: atom_id res chain seq x y z
N MET A 1 53.37 16.23 -0.74
CA MET A 1 52.13 16.12 0.07
C MET A 1 51.07 15.54 -0.83
N GLN A 2 50.73 14.25 -0.65
CA GLN A 2 49.86 13.52 -1.56
C GLN A 2 48.48 13.41 -0.90
N PHE A 3 47.51 14.20 -1.39
CA PHE A 3 46.16 14.22 -0.86
C PHE A 3 45.33 13.13 -1.56
N SER A 4 45.10 12.02 -0.87
CA SER A 4 44.19 10.97 -1.31
C SER A 4 42.76 11.51 -1.35
N LYS A 5 42.20 11.61 -2.55
CA LYS A 5 40.79 11.95 -2.77
C LYS A 5 39.95 10.69 -2.58
N ILE A 6 39.35 10.55 -1.40
CA ILE A 6 38.35 9.50 -1.14
C ILE A 6 37.07 9.94 -1.85
N ALA A 7 36.73 9.27 -2.96
CA ALA A 7 35.45 9.44 -3.63
C ALA A 7 34.39 8.66 -2.85
N LEU A 8 33.56 9.37 -2.09
CA LEU A 8 32.35 8.82 -1.49
C LEU A 8 31.29 8.65 -2.60
N ILE A 9 31.15 7.44 -3.10
CA ILE A 9 30.03 7.05 -3.96
C ILE A 9 28.81 6.86 -3.04
N GLY A 10 28.01 7.91 -2.88
CA GLY A 10 26.72 7.82 -2.20
C GLY A 10 25.73 7.03 -3.06
N LEU A 11 25.39 5.81 -2.66
CA LEU A 11 24.22 5.12 -3.20
C LEU A 11 22.96 5.87 -2.74
N ALA A 12 22.37 6.66 -3.64
CA ALA A 12 21.00 7.11 -3.48
C ALA A 12 20.07 5.92 -3.74
N TYR A 13 19.69 5.21 -2.68
CA TYR A 13 18.57 4.28 -2.73
C TYR A 13 17.28 5.10 -2.85
N THR A 14 16.84 5.35 -4.08
CA THR A 14 15.48 5.84 -4.32
C THR A 14 14.52 4.67 -4.08
N THR A 15 14.21 4.38 -2.83
CA THR A 15 13.05 3.54 -2.50
C THR A 15 11.81 4.39 -2.73
N GLY A 16 11.44 4.58 -3.99
CA GLY A 16 10.17 5.19 -4.35
C GLY A 16 9.05 4.26 -3.92
N THR A 17 8.56 4.43 -2.70
CA THR A 17 7.25 3.89 -2.36
C THR A 17 6.29 4.65 -3.28
N LEU A 18 5.68 3.96 -4.25
CA LEU A 18 4.51 4.53 -4.92
C LEU A 18 3.53 4.91 -3.80
N ALA A 19 3.14 6.18 -3.75
CA ALA A 19 2.23 6.69 -2.73
C ALA A 19 0.89 5.95 -2.88
N ALA A 20 0.76 4.81 -2.18
CA ALA A 20 -0.43 4.01 -2.18
C ALA A 20 -1.28 4.39 -0.97
N SER A 21 -2.58 4.45 -1.22
CA SER A 21 -3.57 4.71 -0.20
C SER A 21 -4.62 3.61 -0.22
N CYS A 22 -5.02 3.13 0.96
CA CYS A 22 -6.20 2.28 1.09
C CYS A 22 -7.39 3.16 1.44
N ARG A 23 -8.45 3.07 0.65
CA ARG A 23 -9.71 3.73 0.95
C ARG A 23 -10.70 2.68 1.46
N ILE A 24 -11.15 2.87 2.69
CA ILE A 24 -11.99 1.91 3.41
C ILE A 24 -13.33 2.57 3.67
N TYR A 25 -14.38 1.99 3.15
CA TYR A 25 -15.73 2.50 3.30
C TYR A 25 -16.49 1.73 4.37
N SER A 26 -17.08 2.47 5.29
CA SER A 26 -17.96 1.97 6.35
C SER A 26 -19.29 2.71 6.26
N TRP A 27 -20.40 1.99 6.31
CA TRP A 27 -21.73 2.61 6.19
C TRP A 27 -22.05 3.57 7.35
N LEU A 28 -21.42 3.36 8.52
CA LEU A 28 -21.60 4.18 9.71
C LEU A 28 -20.68 5.41 9.73
N ASN A 29 -19.46 5.26 9.22
CA ASN A 29 -18.38 6.24 9.41
C ASN A 29 -17.93 6.93 8.10
N GLY A 30 -18.48 6.53 6.94
CA GLY A 30 -18.08 7.04 5.63
C GLY A 30 -16.77 6.43 5.11
N GLU A 31 -16.06 7.17 4.25
CA GLU A 31 -14.76 6.74 3.71
C GLU A 31 -13.61 7.17 4.66
N ALA A 32 -12.84 6.20 5.12
CA ALA A 32 -11.54 6.41 5.74
C ALA A 32 -10.44 6.24 4.68
N VAL A 33 -9.63 7.28 4.48
CA VAL A 33 -8.46 7.24 3.60
C VAL A 33 -7.21 7.03 4.45
N LEU A 34 -6.49 5.94 4.18
CA LEU A 34 -5.23 5.62 4.83
C LEU A 34 -4.08 5.88 3.87
N ASP A 35 -3.28 6.87 4.19
CA ASP A 35 -1.98 7.07 3.55
C ASP A 35 -1.00 5.96 3.92
N ASN A 36 -0.05 5.70 3.04
CA ASN A 36 0.97 4.67 3.22
C ASN A 36 0.38 3.27 3.43
N CYS A 37 -0.69 2.95 2.71
CA CYS A 37 -1.37 1.66 2.81
C CYS A 37 -1.53 1.02 1.44
N CYS A 38 -1.36 -0.31 1.40
CA CYS A 38 -1.74 -1.14 0.27
C CYS A 38 -2.60 -2.34 0.70
N TRP A 39 -3.33 -2.91 -0.25
CA TRP A 39 -4.18 -4.09 -0.08
C TRP A 39 -3.37 -5.38 -0.23
N GLY A 40 -3.11 -6.09 0.88
CA GLY A 40 -2.16 -7.22 0.90
C GLY A 40 -2.56 -8.41 0.05
N LYS A 41 -3.87 -8.73 0.00
CA LYS A 41 -4.44 -9.79 -0.84
C LYS A 41 -5.14 -9.25 -2.10
N GLY A 42 -4.72 -8.07 -2.57
CA GLY A 42 -5.28 -7.38 -3.73
C GLY A 42 -6.80 -7.23 -3.67
N GLN A 43 -7.47 -7.66 -4.74
CA GLN A 43 -8.93 -7.57 -4.89
C GLN A 43 -9.67 -8.19 -3.70
N LYS A 44 -9.21 -9.33 -3.16
CA LYS A 44 -9.86 -10.01 -2.04
C LYS A 44 -9.74 -9.21 -0.75
N ALA A 45 -8.61 -8.57 -0.50
CA ALA A 45 -8.41 -7.75 0.70
C ALA A 45 -9.30 -6.50 0.67
N CYS A 46 -9.30 -5.78 -0.45
CA CYS A 46 -10.16 -4.62 -0.63
C CYS A 46 -11.64 -4.99 -0.49
N THR A 47 -12.10 -6.08 -1.12
CA THR A 47 -13.50 -6.50 -1.05
C THR A 47 -13.91 -6.98 0.34
N ASN A 48 -13.01 -7.59 1.12
CA ASN A 48 -13.29 -7.98 2.51
C ASN A 48 -13.58 -6.76 3.41
N GLN A 49 -12.91 -5.64 3.14
CA GLN A 49 -13.10 -4.42 3.90
C GLN A 49 -14.29 -3.60 3.42
N ASN A 50 -14.58 -3.65 2.12
CA ASN A 50 -15.64 -2.88 1.48
C ASN A 50 -16.85 -3.75 1.06
N LYS A 51 -17.18 -4.81 1.80
CA LYS A 51 -18.16 -5.85 1.38
C LYS A 51 -19.52 -5.32 0.95
N SER A 52 -20.01 -4.27 1.60
CA SER A 52 -21.33 -3.69 1.32
C SER A 52 -21.36 -2.74 0.12
N GLY A 53 -20.25 -2.64 -0.61
CA GLY A 53 -20.06 -1.62 -1.63
C GLY A 53 -19.75 -0.27 -1.01
N THR A 54 -19.62 0.73 -1.88
CA THR A 54 -19.36 2.12 -1.50
C THR A 54 -20.35 3.01 -2.25
N VAL A 55 -20.35 4.31 -1.96
CA VAL A 55 -21.12 5.30 -2.76
C VAL A 55 -20.69 5.34 -4.23
N ARG A 56 -19.54 4.75 -4.58
CA ARG A 56 -19.02 4.66 -5.94
C ARG A 56 -19.48 3.41 -6.69
N GLY A 57 -20.16 2.46 -6.02
CA GLY A 57 -20.72 1.28 -6.66
C GLY A 57 -20.48 -0.01 -5.87
N THR A 58 -20.54 -1.14 -6.57
CA THR A 58 -20.30 -2.44 -5.94
C THR A 58 -18.85 -2.57 -5.46
N SER A 59 -18.64 -3.39 -4.43
CA SER A 59 -17.31 -3.65 -3.85
C SER A 59 -16.31 -4.11 -4.91
N ALA A 60 -16.76 -4.92 -5.87
CA ALA A 60 -15.91 -5.42 -6.95
C ALA A 60 -15.43 -4.30 -7.90
N GLN A 61 -16.35 -3.41 -8.31
CA GLN A 61 -16.03 -2.28 -9.18
C GLN A 61 -15.09 -1.30 -8.47
N TYR A 62 -15.44 -0.92 -7.24
CA TYR A 62 -14.61 -0.04 -6.43
C TYR A 62 -13.20 -0.60 -6.23
N CYS A 63 -13.08 -1.88 -5.89
CA CYS A 63 -11.78 -2.49 -5.66
C CYS A 63 -10.95 -2.67 -6.93
N ALA A 64 -11.58 -2.82 -8.10
CA ALA A 64 -10.85 -2.83 -9.37
C ALA A 64 -10.15 -1.48 -9.64
N GLU A 65 -10.78 -0.36 -9.26
CA GLU A 65 -10.18 0.99 -9.33
C GLU A 65 -9.02 1.16 -8.33
N GLN A 66 -8.98 0.37 -7.26
CA GLN A 66 -7.92 0.41 -6.24
C GLN A 66 -6.70 -0.46 -6.59
N SER A 67 -6.63 -1.04 -7.79
CA SER A 67 -5.58 -1.97 -8.21
C SER A 67 -4.15 -1.42 -8.09
N ALA A 68 -3.96 -0.12 -8.31
CA ALA A 68 -2.68 0.56 -8.09
C ALA A 68 -2.22 0.51 -6.62
N SER A 69 -3.16 0.41 -5.68
CA SER A 69 -2.88 0.27 -4.25
C SER A 69 -2.83 -1.20 -3.80
N PHE A 70 -2.79 -2.19 -4.70
CA PHE A 70 -2.58 -3.59 -4.30
C PHE A 70 -1.11 -3.81 -3.94
N CYS A 71 -0.83 -4.52 -2.85
CA CYS A 71 0.55 -4.70 -2.38
C CYS A 71 1.45 -5.48 -3.36
N GLU A 72 0.87 -6.17 -4.33
CA GLU A 72 1.62 -6.77 -5.45
C GLU A 72 2.19 -5.72 -6.42
N ASN A 73 1.57 -4.54 -6.48
CA ASN A 73 1.94 -3.42 -7.34
C ASN A 73 2.71 -2.31 -6.59
N VAL A 74 2.80 -2.39 -5.26
CA VAL A 74 3.47 -1.39 -4.42
C VAL A 74 4.78 -1.94 -3.90
N MET A 75 5.87 -1.22 -4.16
CA MET A 75 7.23 -1.65 -3.89
C MET A 75 7.78 -1.02 -2.61
N LEU A 76 8.45 -1.82 -1.79
CA LEU A 76 9.25 -1.40 -0.64
C LEU A 76 10.64 -2.04 -0.76
N GLY A 77 11.69 -1.22 -0.82
CA GLY A 77 13.06 -1.72 -0.97
C GLY A 77 13.27 -2.58 -2.24
N GLY A 78 12.56 -2.28 -3.33
CA GLY A 78 12.67 -3.02 -4.60
C GLY A 78 11.92 -4.35 -4.65
N ASN A 79 11.15 -4.70 -3.60
CA ASN A 79 10.28 -5.87 -3.60
C ASN A 79 8.81 -5.45 -3.43
N PRO A 80 7.85 -6.19 -4.02
CA PRO A 80 6.45 -5.94 -3.76
C PRO A 80 6.13 -6.26 -2.30
N ILE A 81 5.33 -5.42 -1.66
CA ILE A 81 4.96 -5.57 -0.25
C ILE A 81 4.18 -6.87 -0.01
N SER A 82 3.48 -7.40 -1.03
CA SER A 82 2.79 -8.68 -0.95
C SER A 82 3.71 -9.87 -0.61
N LYS A 83 5.04 -9.74 -0.76
CA LYS A 83 5.99 -10.77 -0.30
C LYS A 83 6.11 -10.87 1.22
N THR A 84 5.88 -9.77 1.94
CA THR A 84 6.08 -9.70 3.40
C THR A 84 4.78 -9.52 4.16
N CYS A 85 3.73 -9.00 3.52
CA CYS A 85 2.43 -8.76 4.13
C CYS A 85 1.33 -9.58 3.46
N ASP A 86 0.62 -10.38 4.27
CA ASP A 86 -0.58 -11.14 3.85
C ASP A 86 -1.84 -10.70 4.62
N ALA A 87 -1.83 -9.50 5.22
CA ALA A 87 -3.01 -8.91 5.85
C ALA A 87 -3.91 -8.23 4.80
N ASP A 88 -5.14 -7.85 5.19
CA ASP A 88 -5.97 -7.08 4.28
C ASP A 88 -5.39 -5.66 4.09
N CYS A 89 -4.94 -4.99 5.16
CA CYS A 89 -4.23 -3.70 5.08
C CYS A 89 -2.77 -3.86 5.47
N CYS A 90 -1.88 -3.29 4.66
CA CYS A 90 -0.44 -3.36 4.84
C CYS A 90 0.19 -1.97 4.78
N SER A 91 1.14 -1.69 5.66
CA SER A 91 1.88 -0.44 5.65
C SER A 91 2.91 -0.45 4.52
N THR A 92 2.92 0.59 3.69
CA THR A 92 3.94 0.75 2.65
C THR A 92 5.27 1.26 3.17
N THR A 93 5.28 1.79 4.40
CA THR A 93 6.50 2.24 5.07
C THR A 93 7.28 1.09 5.69
N THR A 94 6.56 0.14 6.28
CA THR A 94 7.19 -0.94 7.05
C THR A 94 7.03 -2.32 6.45
N GLY A 95 6.10 -2.50 5.50
CA GLY A 95 5.80 -3.78 4.89
C GLY A 95 5.03 -4.75 5.77
N TRP A 96 4.54 -4.30 6.94
CA TRP A 96 3.78 -5.12 7.89
C TRP A 96 2.27 -4.94 7.75
N GLY A 97 1.55 -6.00 8.06
CA GLY A 97 0.09 -5.97 8.19
C GLY A 97 -0.36 -5.17 9.40
N PHE A 98 -1.47 -4.45 9.25
CA PHE A 98 -2.12 -3.74 10.36
C PHE A 98 -3.64 -3.89 10.29
N GLY A 99 -4.31 -3.58 11.40
CA GLY A 99 -5.76 -3.61 11.46
C GLY A 99 -6.36 -2.52 10.57
N CYS A 100 -7.13 -2.92 9.57
CA CYS A 100 -7.87 -1.98 8.74
C CYS A 100 -8.92 -1.23 9.59
N PRO A 101 -8.87 0.10 9.71
CA PRO A 101 -9.89 0.86 10.43
C PRO A 101 -11.26 0.74 9.75
N LYS A 102 -12.33 0.82 10.55
CA LYS A 102 -13.74 0.72 10.13
C LYS A 102 -14.57 1.83 10.77
#